data_AF-A0A966PBD2-F1
#
_entry.id   AF-A0A966PBD2-F1
#
_cell.length_a   1.000
_cell.length_b   1.000
_cell.length_c   1.000
_cell.angle_alpha   90.00
_cell.angle_beta   90.00
_cell.angle_gamma   90.00
#
_symmetry.space_group_name_H-M   'P 1'
#
loop_
_entity.id
_entity.type
_entity.pdbx_description
1 polymer ?
#
loop_
_entity_poly.entity_id
_entity_poly.type
_entity_poly.pdbx_seq_one_letter_code
_entity_poly.pdbx_strand_id
1 'polypeptide(L)'
;MPYEPNSLYSEIAPNLFMGGTDDLDVIQLPARNRKRDDLPFEAIVTMYAWARPADWQIQEFRYGVPDASIADIDLRRLREAVD
;
A
#
# COMPACT_ATOMS: atom_id res chain seq x y z
N MET A 1 22.56 -12.10 14.54
CA MET A 1 21.73 -11.18 13.74
C MET A 1 20.54 -10.80 14.59
N PRO A 2 20.26 -9.51 14.83
CA PRO A 2 19.01 -9.11 15.46
C PRO A 2 17.84 -9.52 14.55
N TYR A 3 16.74 -9.95 15.15
CA TYR A 3 15.51 -10.34 14.46
C TYR A 3 14.85 -9.08 13.90
N GLU A 4 14.94 -8.89 12.58
CA GLU A 4 14.09 -7.96 11.84
C GLU A 4 12.72 -8.64 11.70
N PRO A 5 11.61 -8.00 12.12
CA PRO A 5 10.29 -8.56 11.87
C PRO A 5 10.06 -8.67 10.36
N ASN A 6 9.94 -9.90 9.85
CA ASN A 6 9.69 -10.18 8.43
C ASN A 6 8.28 -9.75 7.93
N SER A 7 7.42 -9.25 8.81
CA SER A 7 6.06 -8.86 8.46
C SER A 7 6.04 -7.44 7.91
N LEU A 8 5.62 -7.27 6.66
CA LEU A 8 5.54 -5.96 6.00
C LEU A 8 4.42 -5.06 6.55
N TYR A 9 3.46 -5.64 7.26
CA TYR A 9 2.31 -4.93 7.83
C TYR A 9 1.91 -5.52 9.19
N SER A 10 1.22 -4.70 9.98
CA SER A 10 0.66 -5.05 11.29
C SER A 10 -0.77 -4.53 11.40
N GLU A 11 -1.65 -5.28 12.05
CA GLU A 11 -3.00 -4.84 12.37
C GLU A 11 -2.96 -3.77 13.47
N ILE A 12 -3.51 -2.59 13.19
CA ILE A 12 -3.56 -1.46 14.14
C ILE A 12 -4.98 -1.22 14.68
N ALA A 13 -5.99 -1.73 13.99
CA ALA A 13 -7.38 -1.82 14.40
C ALA A 13 -8.06 -2.97 13.65
N PRO A 14 -9.24 -3.46 14.09
CA PRO A 14 -9.93 -4.57 13.43
C PRO A 14 -10.07 -4.35 11.91
N ASN A 15 -9.49 -5.25 11.12
CA ASN A 15 -9.44 -5.19 9.65
C ASN A 15 -8.69 -3.97 9.06
N LEU A 16 -7.87 -3.28 9.86
CA LEU A 16 -7.03 -2.16 9.43
C LEU A 16 -5.56 -2.49 9.67
N PHE A 17 -4.82 -2.60 8.58
CA PHE A 17 -3.41 -2.96 8.59
C PHE A 17 -2.58 -1.77 8.11
N MET A 18 -1.51 -1.46 8.84
CA MET A 18 -0.53 -0.45 8.46
C MET A 18 0.81 -1.15 8.22
N GLY A 19 1.46 -0.80 7.11
CA GLY A 19 2.70 -1.43 6.68
C GLY A 19 3.50 -0.61 5.68
N GLY A 20 4.62 -1.18 5.24
CA GLY A 20 5.51 -0.61 4.24
C GLY A 20 5.48 -1.37 2.91
N THR A 21 6.19 -0.83 1.93
CA THR A 21 6.54 -1.57 0.69
C THR A 21 7.85 -2.32 0.94
N ASP A 22 7.93 -3.57 0.48
CA ASP A 22 9.19 -4.34 0.51
C ASP A 22 10.26 -3.60 -0.31
N ASP A 23 11.52 -3.63 0.16
CA ASP A 23 12.64 -2.94 -0.47
C ASP A 23 12.80 -3.27 -1.97
N LEU A 24 12.42 -4.50 -2.36
CA LEU A 24 12.51 -4.98 -3.73
C LEU A 24 11.17 -4.92 -4.49
N ASP A 25 10.07 -4.54 -3.83
CA ASP A 25 8.73 -4.41 -4.43
C ASP A 25 8.45 -3.01 -4.97
N VAL A 26 9.41 -2.51 -5.75
CA VAL A 26 9.37 -1.19 -6.39
C VAL A 26 9.31 -1.31 -7.92
N ILE A 27 8.71 -0.31 -8.57
CA ILE A 27 8.51 -0.28 -10.03
C ILE A 27 9.82 -0.22 -10.84
N GLN A 28 10.90 0.28 -10.23
CA GLN A 28 12.21 0.41 -10.88
C GLN A 28 12.96 -0.93 -11.03
N LEU A 29 12.60 -1.92 -10.22
CA LEU A 29 13.20 -3.24 -10.26
C LEU A 29 12.33 -4.16 -11.14
N PRO A 30 12.90 -4.75 -12.20
CA PRO A 30 12.15 -5.62 -13.09
C PRO A 30 11.62 -6.84 -12.32
N ALA A 31 10.31 -7.03 -12.36
CA ALA A 31 9.64 -8.19 -11.79
C ALA A 31 9.23 -9.17 -12.91
N ARG A 32 9.23 -10.45 -12.60
CA ARG A 32 8.47 -11.41 -13.42
C ARG A 32 6.98 -11.09 -13.27
N ASN A 33 6.23 -11.23 -14.36
CA ASN A 33 4.78 -11.10 -14.34
C ASN A 33 4.19 -12.25 -13.51
N ARG A 34 4.08 -12.04 -12.20
CA ARG A 34 3.55 -13.00 -11.22
C ARG A 34 2.29 -12.38 -10.62
N LYS A 35 1.26 -13.20 -10.49
CA LYS A 35 0.06 -12.88 -9.72
C LYS A 35 0.44 -12.55 -8.26
N ARG A 36 -0.04 -11.45 -7.69
CA ARG A 36 0.14 -11.09 -6.27
C ARG A 36 -0.99 -11.66 -5.44
N ASP A 37 -0.95 -12.98 -5.24
CA ASP A 37 -1.86 -13.73 -4.37
C ASP A 37 -1.50 -13.64 -2.89
N ASP A 38 -0.43 -12.91 -2.57
CA ASP A 38 0.15 -12.71 -1.24
C ASP A 38 -0.48 -11.55 -0.44
N LEU A 39 -1.30 -10.71 -1.09
CA LEU A 39 -1.96 -9.56 -0.47
C LEU A 39 -3.35 -9.95 0.04
N PRO A 40 -3.59 -10.01 1.36
CA PRO A 40 -4.87 -10.46 1.93
C PRO A 40 -5.92 -9.33 2.05
N PHE A 41 -5.85 -8.30 1.19
CA PHE A 41 -6.63 -7.08 1.34
C PHE A 41 -7.64 -6.90 0.21
N GLU A 42 -8.82 -6.38 0.54
CA GLU A 42 -9.84 -5.98 -0.44
C GLU A 42 -9.54 -4.58 -1.02
N ALA A 43 -8.94 -3.70 -0.21
CA ALA A 43 -8.53 -2.36 -0.61
C ALA A 43 -7.15 -2.01 -0.04
N ILE A 44 -6.36 -1.23 -0.80
CA ILE A 44 -5.05 -0.74 -0.40
C ILE A 44 -4.99 0.76 -0.65
N VAL A 45 -4.59 1.52 0.37
CA VAL A 45 -4.26 2.95 0.24
C VAL A 45 -2.75 3.09 0.28
N THR A 46 -2.13 3.41 -0.86
CA THR A 46 -0.68 3.62 -0.96
C THR A 46 -0.35 5.10 -1.06
N MET A 47 0.59 5.53 -0.22
CA MET A 47 1.13 6.89 -0.20
C MET A 47 2.53 6.96 -0.85
N TYR A 48 3.01 5.86 -1.43
CA TYR A 48 4.33 5.75 -2.04
C TYR A 48 4.22 5.51 -3.54
N ALA A 49 4.70 6.47 -4.34
CA ALA A 49 4.53 6.44 -5.79
C ALA A 49 5.31 5.33 -6.52
N TRP A 50 6.41 4.84 -5.93
CA TRP A 50 7.28 3.82 -6.54
C TRP A 50 6.91 2.39 -6.16
N ALA A 51 5.85 2.18 -5.36
CA ALA A 51 5.33 0.85 -5.05
C ALA A 51 4.76 0.17 -6.30
N ARG A 52 4.96 -1.15 -6.41
CA ARG A 52 4.30 -1.93 -7.45
C ARG A 52 2.78 -1.98 -7.25
N PRO A 53 2.00 -2.03 -8.34
CA PRO A 53 0.55 -2.21 -8.26
C PRO A 53 0.13 -3.47 -7.54
N ALA A 54 -1.05 -3.36 -6.92
CA ALA A 54 -1.81 -4.49 -6.44
C ALA A 54 -2.35 -5.30 -7.63
N ASP A 55 -2.70 -6.56 -7.40
CA ASP A 55 -3.28 -7.39 -8.45
C ASP A 55 -4.78 -7.15 -8.63
N TRP A 56 -5.36 -7.82 -9.62
CA TRP A 56 -6.80 -7.85 -9.85
C TRP A 56 -7.57 -8.21 -8.57
N GLN A 57 -8.78 -7.64 -8.46
CA GLN A 57 -9.70 -7.78 -7.32
C GLN A 57 -9.28 -7.03 -6.05
N ILE A 58 -8.20 -6.25 -6.08
CA ILE A 58 -7.82 -5.31 -5.01
C ILE A 58 -8.12 -3.88 -5.47
N GLN A 59 -8.91 -3.13 -4.71
CA GLN A 59 -9.14 -1.72 -4.97
C GLN A 59 -7.96 -0.89 -4.47
N GLU A 60 -7.12 -0.40 -5.40
CA GLU A 60 -5.96 0.40 -5.05
C GLU A 60 -6.27 1.91 -5.15
N PHE A 61 -6.02 2.64 -4.06
CA PHE A 61 -6.03 4.10 -4.00
C PHE A 61 -4.59 4.61 -3.86
N ARG A 62 -4.09 5.28 -4.90
CA ARG A 62 -2.76 5.92 -4.85
C ARG A 62 -2.89 7.40 -4.58
N TYR A 63 -2.28 7.83 -3.49
CA TYR A 63 -2.11 9.23 -3.16
C TYR A 63 -0.62 9.56 -3.21
N GLY A 64 -0.20 10.29 -4.25
CA GLY A 64 1.07 11.00 -4.14
C GLY A 64 0.86 12.08 -3.09
N VAL A 65 1.49 11.97 -1.92
CA VAL A 65 1.53 13.09 -0.99
C VAL A 65 2.60 14.04 -1.51
N PRO A 66 2.22 15.18 -2.13
CA PRO A 66 3.21 16.22 -2.35
C PRO A 66 3.82 16.62 -1.00
N ASP A 67 5.05 17.11 -1.00
CA ASP A 67 5.58 17.87 0.15
C ASP A 67 4.87 19.23 0.21
N ALA A 68 3.57 19.18 0.48
CA ALA A 68 2.63 20.29 0.49
C ALA A 68 1.60 20.09 1.60
N SER A 69 0.64 21.00 1.69
CA SER A 69 -0.31 21.02 2.80
C SER A 69 -1.20 19.78 2.79
N ILE A 70 -1.50 19.23 3.97
CA ILE A 70 -2.52 18.17 4.14
C ILE A 70 -3.90 18.61 3.61
N ALA A 71 -4.16 19.92 3.58
CA ALA A 71 -5.38 20.48 3.03
C ALA A 71 -5.53 20.21 1.52
N ASP A 72 -4.43 19.92 0.82
CA ASP A 72 -4.40 19.61 -0.60
C ASP A 72 -4.71 18.12 -0.88
N ILE A 73 -4.82 17.30 0.16
CA ILE A 73 -5.17 15.88 0.06
C ILE A 73 -6.69 15.72 -0.02
N ASP A 74 -7.18 14.99 -1.03
CA ASP A 74 -8.60 14.67 -1.16
C ASP A 74 -9.03 13.57 -0.17
N LEU A 75 -9.30 14.00 1.07
CA LEU A 75 -9.75 13.13 2.15
C LEU A 75 -11.15 12.53 1.90
N ARG A 76 -11.95 13.09 1.00
CA ARG A 76 -13.29 12.54 0.69
C ARG A 76 -13.15 11.23 -0.10
N ARG A 77 -12.25 11.21 -1.08
CA ARG A 77 -11.91 10.00 -1.82
C ARG A 77 -11.33 8.91 -0.91
N LEU A 78 -10.61 9.29 0.14
CA LEU A 78 -10.07 8.33 1.11
C LEU A 78 -11.19 7.66 1.93
N ARG A 79 -12.27 8.40 2.23
CA ARG A 79 -13.44 7.85 2.90
C ARG A 79 -14.18 6.82 2.04
N GLU A 80 -14.27 7.02 0.73
CA GLU A 80 -14.87 6.04 -0.19
C GLU A 80 -14.13 4.70 -0.22
N ALA A 81 -12.89 4.63 0.28
CA ALA A 81 -12.14 3.37 0.37
C ALA A 81 -12.58 2.47 1.53
N VAL A 82 -13.32 3.02 2.50
CA VAL A 82 -13.71 2.32 3.74
C VAL A 82 -15.22 2.23 3.96
N ASP A 83 -16.02 2.94 3.17
CA ASP A 83 -17.49 2.89 3.16
C ASP A 83 -17.98 1.78 2.20
#